data_AF-A0A5S3T4J5-F1
#
_entry.id   AF-A0A5S3T4J5-F1
#
_cell.length_a   1.000
_cell.length_b   1.000
_cell.length_c   1.000
_cell.angle_alpha   90.00
_cell.angle_beta   90.00
_cell.angle_gamma   90.00
#
_symmetry.space_group_name_H-M   'P 1'
#
loop_
_entity.id
_entity.type
_entity.pdbx_description
1 polymer ?
#
loop_
_entity_poly.entity_id
_entity_poly.type
_entity_poly.pdbx_seq_one_letter_code
_entity_poly.pdbx_strand_id
1 'polypeptide(L)'
;MNNAELVIKTLKKAWSARKPDGSNLLFHSDQGAQYVAKETVKWLTNRGVTVSMSRKGNCWDNACSESFFAQYKKEWIKNLNELSRSEMTTQTYFYIEKYYNSVRRHGTLGYKSPMQYEQFN
;
A
#
# COMPACT_ATOMS: atom_id res chain seq x y z
N MET A 1 17.49 2.53 0.37
CA MET A 1 17.37 3.34 -0.86
C MET A 1 16.06 2.96 -1.53
N ASN A 2 15.22 3.93 -1.90
CA ASN A 2 13.95 3.68 -2.59
C ASN A 2 14.23 3.53 -4.09
N ASN A 3 14.15 2.32 -4.64
CA ASN A 3 14.51 2.01 -6.02
C ASN A 3 13.50 1.04 -6.65
N ALA A 4 13.57 0.88 -7.98
CA ALA A 4 12.65 0.02 -8.73
C ALA A 4 12.68 -1.44 -8.25
N GLU A 5 13.84 -1.94 -7.82
CA GLU A 5 13.99 -3.30 -7.31
C GLU A 5 13.14 -3.55 -6.06
N LEU A 6 13.13 -2.61 -5.10
CA LEU A 6 12.31 -2.71 -3.90
C LEU A 6 10.81 -2.72 -4.23
N VAL A 7 10.39 -1.87 -5.18
CA VAL A 7 9.00 -1.82 -5.66
C VAL A 7 8.61 -3.17 -6.28
N ILE A 8 9.42 -3.67 -7.23
CA ILE A 8 9.16 -4.95 -7.90
C ILE A 8 9.15 -6.11 -6.89
N LYS A 9 10.05 -6.11 -5.91
CA LYS A 9 10.07 -7.13 -4.86
C LYS A 9 8.78 -7.12 -4.04
N THR A 10 8.26 -5.93 -3.73
CA THR A 10 7.00 -5.76 -2.99
C THR A 10 5.81 -6.20 -3.83
N LEU A 11 5.76 -5.79 -5.09
CA LEU A 11 4.72 -6.19 -6.05
C LEU A 11 4.69 -7.72 -6.25
N LYS A 12 5.85 -8.37 -6.37
CA LYS A 12 5.96 -9.83 -6.45
C LYS A 12 5.36 -10.51 -5.21
N LYS A 13 5.65 -10.01 -4.02
CA LYS A 13 5.07 -10.55 -2.77
C LYS A 13 3.55 -10.40 -2.76
N ALA A 14 3.04 -9.22 -3.10
CA ALA A 14 1.60 -8.96 -3.16
C ALA A 14 0.90 -9.86 -4.18
N TRP A 15 1.49 -10.01 -5.38
CA TRP A 15 0.97 -10.86 -6.44
C TRP A 15 0.93 -12.33 -6.03
N SER A 16 2.00 -12.85 -5.40
CA SER A 16 2.01 -14.24 -4.93
C SER A 16 1.00 -14.50 -3.82
N ALA A 17 0.76 -13.51 -2.95
CA ALA A 17 -0.19 -13.63 -1.85
C ALA A 17 -1.65 -13.57 -2.32
N ARG A 18 -1.98 -12.65 -3.24
CA ARG A 18 -3.36 -12.39 -3.70
C ARG A 18 -3.73 -13.15 -4.97
N LYS A 19 -2.75 -13.61 -5.74
CA LYS A 19 -2.89 -14.35 -7.01
C LYS A 19 -3.95 -13.76 -7.95
N PRO A 20 -3.91 -12.45 -8.25
CA PRO A 20 -4.91 -11.86 -9.11
C PRO A 20 -4.70 -12.32 -10.57
N ASP A 21 -5.75 -12.27 -11.38
CA ASP A 21 -5.70 -12.63 -12.81
C ASP A 21 -5.13 -11.51 -13.70
N GLY A 22 -4.94 -10.31 -13.14
CA GLY A 22 -4.42 -9.14 -13.83
C GLY A 22 -5.49 -8.31 -14.55
N SER A 23 -6.70 -8.83 -14.70
CA SER A 23 -7.81 -8.12 -15.32
C SER A 23 -8.35 -7.04 -14.37
N ASN A 24 -8.72 -5.88 -14.93
CA ASN A 24 -9.30 -4.76 -14.17
C ASN A 24 -8.46 -4.25 -12.98
N LEU A 25 -7.15 -4.50 -12.98
CA LEU A 25 -6.24 -3.98 -11.95
C LEU A 25 -5.67 -2.63 -12.36
N LEU A 26 -5.69 -1.70 -11.41
CA LEU A 26 -5.04 -0.40 -11.51
C LEU A 26 -3.92 -0.31 -10.48
N PHE A 27 -2.71 -0.03 -10.93
CA PHE A 27 -1.63 0.41 -10.06
C PHE A 27 -1.52 1.93 -10.15
N HIS A 28 -1.99 2.62 -9.11
CA HIS A 28 -1.89 4.07 -9.00
C HIS A 28 -0.72 4.47 -8.09
N SER A 29 0.10 5.42 -8.55
CA SER A 29 1.26 5.93 -7.80
C SER A 29 1.56 7.39 -8.13
N ASP A 30 2.38 8.06 -7.32
CA ASP A 30 2.97 9.34 -7.74
C ASP A 30 4.00 9.14 -8.89
N GLN A 31 4.58 10.24 -9.38
CA GLN A 31 5.62 10.20 -10.41
C GLN A 31 7.04 9.96 -9.87
N GLY A 32 7.17 9.30 -8.71
CA GLY A 32 8.46 8.93 -8.14
C GLY A 32 9.28 8.07 -9.09
N ALA A 33 10.59 8.31 -9.14
CA ALA A 33 11.49 7.65 -10.10
C ALA A 33 11.41 6.11 -10.06
N GLN A 34 11.21 5.52 -8.88
CA GLN A 34 11.03 4.08 -8.70
C GLN A 34 9.77 3.51 -9.35
N TYR A 35 8.70 4.31 -9.46
CA TYR A 35 7.44 3.90 -10.08
C TYR A 35 7.44 4.15 -11.59
N VAL A 36 8.12 5.20 -12.04
CA VAL A 36 8.30 5.54 -13.46
C VAL A 36 9.37 4.67 -14.14
N ALA A 37 10.25 4.02 -13.36
CA ALA A 37 11.28 3.14 -13.87
C ALA A 37 10.73 2.08 -14.83
N LYS A 38 11.45 1.89 -15.94
CA LYS A 38 11.05 0.98 -17.04
C LYS A 38 10.78 -0.43 -16.54
N GLU A 39 11.57 -0.91 -15.58
CA GLU A 39 11.46 -2.23 -14.98
C GLU A 39 10.14 -2.39 -14.21
N THR A 40 9.74 -1.37 -13.46
CA THR A 40 8.48 -1.36 -12.69
C THR A 40 7.29 -1.35 -13.64
N VAL A 41 7.27 -0.42 -14.60
CA VAL A 41 6.19 -0.31 -15.59
C VAL A 41 6.07 -1.61 -16.39
N LYS A 42 7.18 -2.15 -16.89
CA LYS A 42 7.19 -3.41 -17.64
C LYS A 42 6.69 -4.59 -16.80
N TRP A 43 7.03 -4.65 -15.52
CA TRP A 43 6.56 -5.72 -14.65
C TRP A 43 5.03 -5.72 -14.49
N LEU A 44 4.43 -4.53 -14.38
CA LEU A 44 2.99 -4.29 -14.25
C LEU A 44 2.25 -4.56 -15.58
N THR A 45 2.70 -3.95 -16.67
CA THR A 45 2.01 -4.05 -17.97
C THR A 45 2.07 -5.46 -18.56
N ASN A 46 3.17 -6.19 -18.36
CA ASN A 46 3.26 -7.62 -18.75
C ASN A 46 2.25 -8.52 -18.02
N ARG A 47 1.58 -8.02 -16.98
CA ARG A 47 0.57 -8.72 -16.19
C ARG A 47 -0.84 -8.14 -16.38
N GLY A 48 -1.04 -7.30 -17.41
CA GLY A 48 -2.34 -6.67 -17.68
C GLY A 48 -2.71 -5.54 -16.72
N VAL A 49 -1.83 -5.16 -15.79
CA VAL A 49 -2.12 -4.08 -14.84
C VAL A 49 -2.04 -2.73 -15.53
N THR A 50 -3.10 -1.93 -15.41
CA THR A 50 -3.11 -0.55 -15.88
C THR A 50 -2.29 0.32 -14.94
N VAL A 51 -1.33 1.05 -15.46
CA VAL A 51 -0.51 1.99 -14.67
C VAL A 51 -1.13 3.37 -14.74
N SER A 52 -1.45 3.95 -13.59
CA SER A 52 -1.95 5.31 -13.45
C SER A 52 -1.03 6.11 -12.54
N MET A 53 -0.77 7.37 -12.91
CA MET A 53 0.10 8.23 -12.13
C MET A 53 -0.54 9.57 -11.85
N SER A 54 -0.35 10.07 -10.63
CA SER A 54 -0.80 11.39 -10.21
C SER A 54 -0.25 12.48 -11.12
N ARG A 55 -1.03 13.54 -11.37
CA ARG A 55 -0.52 14.72 -12.08
C ARG A 55 0.47 15.47 -11.17
N LYS A 56 1.48 16.12 -11.77
CA LYS A 56 2.38 17.00 -11.01
C LYS A 56 1.55 18.08 -10.30
N GLY A 57 1.76 18.22 -8.99
CA GLY A 57 1.07 19.22 -8.17
C GLY A 57 -0.34 18.84 -7.71
N ASN A 58 -0.82 17.61 -7.96
CA ASN A 58 -2.12 17.15 -7.49
C ASN A 58 -2.00 16.26 -6.25
N CYS A 59 -2.14 16.84 -5.06
CA CYS A 59 -2.08 16.10 -3.78
C CYS A 59 -3.26 15.14 -3.58
N TRP A 60 -4.39 15.37 -4.26
CA TRP A 60 -5.60 14.57 -4.07
C TRP A 60 -5.44 13.13 -4.57
N ASP A 61 -4.59 12.92 -5.58
CA ASP A 61 -4.37 11.60 -6.20
C ASP A 61 -3.67 10.61 -5.24
N ASN A 62 -2.89 11.11 -4.28
CA ASN A 62 -2.18 10.30 -3.29
C ASN A 62 -2.86 10.30 -1.90
N ALA A 63 -4.04 10.91 -1.79
CA ALA A 63 -4.72 11.13 -0.50
C ALA A 63 -4.97 9.83 0.28
N CYS A 64 -5.25 8.71 -0.41
CA CYS A 64 -5.44 7.41 0.25
C CYS A 64 -4.18 6.92 0.97
N SER A 65 -3.03 6.96 0.30
CA SER A 65 -1.74 6.57 0.87
C SER A 65 -1.34 7.52 2.00
N GLU A 66 -1.52 8.83 1.80
CA GLU A 66 -1.22 9.84 2.82
C GLU A 66 -2.09 9.68 4.06
N SER A 67 -3.39 9.45 3.89
CA SER A 67 -4.31 9.16 4.97
C SER A 67 -3.89 7.92 5.75
N PHE A 68 -3.52 6.83 5.06
CA PHE A 68 -3.00 5.63 5.72
C PHE A 68 -1.77 5.95 6.58
N PHE A 69 -0.77 6.63 6.04
CA PHE A 69 0.45 6.95 6.80
C PHE A 69 0.20 7.95 7.93
N ALA A 70 -0.72 8.90 7.76
CA ALA A 70 -1.12 9.82 8.81
C ALA A 70 -1.77 9.07 9.98
N GLN A 71 -2.70 8.14 9.70
CA GLN A 71 -3.30 7.30 10.73
C GLN A 71 -2.28 6.37 11.37
N TYR A 72 -1.41 5.73 10.58
CA TYR A 72 -0.36 4.86 11.12
C TYR A 72 0.53 5.59 12.12
N LYS A 73 0.96 6.81 11.79
CA LYS A 73 1.75 7.63 12.70
C LYS A 73 0.96 8.02 13.95
N LYS A 74 -0.30 8.44 13.78
CA LYS A 74 -1.14 8.95 14.87
C LYS A 74 -1.57 7.85 15.85
N GLU A 75 -2.03 6.72 15.32
CA GLU A 75 -2.65 5.64 16.09
C GLU A 75 -1.61 4.69 16.66
N TRP A 76 -0.46 4.50 15.99
CA TRP A 76 0.54 3.51 16.36
C TRP A 76 1.88 4.13 16.74
N ILE A 77 2.59 4.74 15.79
CA ILE A 77 4.00 5.13 15.97
C ILE A 77 4.20 6.11 17.12
N LYS A 78 3.32 7.10 17.28
CA LYS A 78 3.43 8.11 18.37
C LYS A 78 3.36 7.52 19.78
N ASN A 79 2.86 6.29 19.94
CA ASN A 79 2.73 5.61 21.22
C ASN A 79 3.90 4.66 21.50
N LEU A 80 4.88 4.57 20.59
CA LEU A 80 6.05 3.70 20.71
C LEU A 80 7.28 4.51 21.12
N ASN A 81 8.16 3.88 21.90
CA ASN A 81 9.49 4.41 22.18
C ASN A 81 10.40 4.33 20.95
N GLU A 82 11.65 4.78 21.09
CA GLU A 82 12.67 4.54 20.07
C GLU A 82 12.87 3.04 19.86
N LEU A 83 12.83 2.62 18.60
CA LEU A 83 12.93 1.22 18.20
C LEU A 83 14.07 1.04 17.21
N SER A 84 14.72 -0.12 17.26
CA SER A 84 15.57 -0.58 16.17
C SER A 84 14.75 -0.76 14.89
N ARG A 85 15.45 -0.82 13.75
CA ARG A 85 14.82 -1.09 12.45
C ARG A 85 14.06 -2.42 12.42
N SER A 86 14.56 -3.44 13.12
CA SER A 86 13.92 -4.75 13.20
C SER A 86 12.62 -4.68 13.97
N GLU A 87 12.64 -4.05 15.15
CA GLU A 87 11.45 -3.84 15.97
C GLU A 87 10.40 -2.98 15.25
N MET A 88 10.82 -1.91 14.57
CA MET A 88 9.92 -1.08 13.76
C MET A 88 9.27 -1.88 12.62
N THR A 89 10.01 -2.81 12.01
CA THR A 89 9.46 -3.69 10.96
C THR A 89 8.37 -4.60 11.54
N THR A 90 8.63 -5.20 12.71
CA THR A 90 7.67 -6.03 13.43
C THR A 90 6.42 -5.23 13.83
N GLN A 91 6.60 -4.02 14.38
CA GLN A 91 5.50 -3.15 14.76
C GLN A 91 4.67 -2.70 13.55
N THR A 92 5.32 -2.43 12.42
CA THR A 92 4.62 -2.10 11.16
C THR A 92 3.76 -3.28 10.69
N TYR A 93 4.29 -4.51 10.75
CA TYR A 93 3.55 -5.72 10.43
C TYR A 93 2.32 -5.90 11.34
N PHE A 94 2.50 -5.75 12.66
CA PHE A 94 1.40 -5.84 13.63
C PHE A 94 0.32 -4.80 13.36
N TYR A 95 0.70 -3.55 13.13
CA TYR A 95 -0.25 -2.51 12.80
C TYR A 95 -1.05 -2.85 11.55
N ILE A 96 -0.40 -3.26 10.46
CA ILE A 96 -1.09 -3.55 9.19
C ILE A 96 -2.01 -4.77 9.33
N GLU A 97 -1.49 -5.91 9.78
CA GLU A 97 -2.22 -7.18 9.71
C GLU A 97 -3.16 -7.40 10.90
N LYS A 98 -2.72 -7.05 12.11
CA LYS A 98 -3.45 -7.37 13.35
C LYS A 98 -4.35 -6.24 13.83
N TYR A 99 -4.19 -5.04 13.30
CA TYR A 99 -5.03 -3.91 13.69
C TYR A 99 -5.74 -3.27 12.49
N TYR A 100 -5.01 -2.68 11.54
CA TYR A 100 -5.58 -1.92 10.43
C TYR A 100 -6.50 -2.79 9.56
N ASN A 101 -6.02 -3.93 9.07
CA ASN A 101 -6.81 -4.79 8.18
C ASN A 101 -7.92 -5.55 8.92
N SER A 102 -7.69 -5.98 10.16
CA SER A 102 -8.57 -6.91 10.87
C SER A 102 -9.57 -6.23 11.81
N VAL A 103 -9.19 -5.11 12.45
CA VAL A 103 -9.95 -4.51 13.56
C VAL A 103 -10.42 -3.09 13.26
N ARG A 104 -9.56 -2.26 12.67
CA ARG A 104 -9.80 -0.82 12.49
C ARG A 104 -10.98 -0.59 11.57
N ARG A 105 -12.01 0.11 12.05
CA ARG A 105 -13.22 0.41 11.27
C ARG A 105 -13.04 1.66 10.43
N HIS A 106 -13.55 1.63 9.19
CA HIS A 106 -13.49 2.76 8.27
C HIS A 106 -14.90 3.25 7.94
N GLY A 107 -15.16 4.55 8.11
CA GLY A 107 -16.47 5.15 7.80
C GLY A 107 -16.85 4.95 6.32
N THR A 108 -15.88 5.07 5.41
CA THR A 108 -16.06 4.81 3.97
C THR A 108 -16.40 3.36 3.64
N LEU A 109 -16.15 2.41 4.55
CA LEU A 109 -16.47 1.00 4.41
C LEU A 109 -17.72 0.61 5.21
N GLY A 110 -18.57 1.57 5.57
CA GLY A 110 -19.77 1.32 6.39
C GLY A 110 -19.44 0.86 7.80
N TYR A 111 -18.38 1.42 8.39
CA TYR A 111 -17.86 1.08 9.73
C TYR A 111 -17.39 -0.38 9.88
N LYS A 112 -16.94 -0.99 8.79
CA LYS A 112 -16.27 -2.31 8.79
C LYS A 112 -14.75 -2.16 8.72
N SER A 113 -14.02 -3.19 9.14
CA SER A 113 -12.59 -3.29 8.84
C SER A 113 -12.36 -3.71 7.37
N PRO A 114 -11.16 -3.47 6.79
CA PRO A 114 -10.85 -3.89 5.43
C PRO A 114 -11.12 -5.38 5.18
N MET A 115 -10.68 -6.26 6.08
CA MET A 115 -10.92 -7.70 5.94
C MET A 115 -12.41 -8.05 6.05
N GLN A 116 -13.15 -7.40 6.95
CA GLN A 116 -14.60 -7.61 7.02
C GLN A 116 -15.26 -7.16 5.72
N TYR A 117 -14.89 -6.00 5.20
CA TYR A 117 -15.44 -5.48 3.94
C TYR A 117 -15.17 -6.43 2.76
N GLU A 118 -13.97 -7.01 2.66
CA GLU A 118 -13.64 -8.02 1.63
C GLU A 118 -14.42 -9.34 1.77
N GLN A 119 -14.94 -9.69 2.95
CA GLN A 119 -15.74 -10.91 3.12
C GLN A 119 -17.19 -10.75 2.64
N PHE A 120 -17.68 -9.52 2.57
CA PHE A 120 -19.07 -9.22 2.23
C PHE A 120 -19.24 -8.68 0.79
N ASN A 121 -18.16 -8.56 0.02
CA ASN A 121 -18.14 -8.11 -1.37
C ASN A 121 -17.34 -9.09 -2.23
#